data_AF-A0A2E9U3C3-F1
#
_entry.id   AF-A0A2E9U3C3-F1
#
_cell.length_a   1.000
_cell.length_b   1.000
_cell.length_c   1.000
_cell.angle_alpha   90.00
_cell.angle_beta   90.00
_cell.angle_gamma   90.00
#
_symmetry.space_group_name_H-M   'P 1'
#
loop_
_entity.id
_entity.type
_entity.pdbx_description
1 polymer ?
#
loop_
_entity_poly.entity_id
_entity_poly.type
_entity_poly.pdbx_seq_one_letter_code
_entity_poly.pdbx_strand_id
1 'polypeptide(L)'
;MIGLYSGKWFLIIVTNSFPSSPIFPYYPSNCKRFKYDYINIIIKNEVQMVLFELSVISLSIIFLLILKKLDKDILRKFGIVFIAVLLFEYFTQALWLNVNLERWAYLYLDVSWIITLGWATIIVVSMAIINLYFPRYSERSRFLLYLIIITIIGLVAEAVVVNLGIRQYSSAVKDVLIGYNILGGVPIEVLYYIPVFMALVLSFSRYWEISFGEPDKSTSTKKEGSRVNKLAKKKTAKRRTKK
;
A
#
# COMPACT_ATOMS: atom_id res chain seq x y z
N MET A 1 -30.85 -0.92 10.37
CA MET A 1 -31.17 -2.34 10.59
C MET A 1 -29.86 -3.09 10.77
N ILE A 2 -29.53 -3.42 12.02
CA ILE A 2 -28.31 -4.12 12.41
C ILE A 2 -28.64 -5.62 12.39
N GLY A 3 -28.14 -6.34 11.39
CA GLY A 3 -28.23 -7.79 11.30
C GLY A 3 -26.94 -8.41 11.80
N LEU A 4 -26.96 -8.92 13.03
CA LEU A 4 -25.99 -9.87 13.56
C LEU A 4 -26.07 -11.16 12.73
N TYR A 5 -25.03 -11.46 11.95
CA TYR A 5 -24.86 -12.79 11.34
C TYR A 5 -23.69 -13.52 12.00
N SER A 6 -24.07 -14.39 12.93
CA SER A 6 -23.24 -15.42 13.57
C SER A 6 -22.88 -16.50 12.55
N GLY A 7 -21.64 -16.99 12.63
CA GLY A 7 -21.06 -17.94 11.70
C GLY A 7 -21.73 -19.32 11.67
N LYS A 8 -21.57 -19.99 10.51
CA LYS A 8 -21.48 -21.46 10.27
C LYS A 8 -21.76 -21.91 8.82
N TRP A 9 -21.53 -21.07 7.79
CA TRP A 9 -21.84 -21.45 6.40
C TRP A 9 -20.71 -21.20 5.39
N PHE A 10 -19.47 -21.54 5.73
CA PHE A 10 -18.38 -21.58 4.75
C PHE A 10 -17.71 -22.96 4.72
N LEU A 11 -18.53 -23.98 4.48
CA LEU A 11 -18.08 -25.27 3.99
C LEU A 11 -19.11 -25.69 2.95
N ILE A 12 -18.66 -26.11 1.77
CA ILE A 12 -19.44 -26.55 0.59
C ILE A 12 -19.70 -25.42 -0.42
N ILE A 13 -18.79 -25.27 -1.39
CA ILE A 13 -18.99 -25.39 -2.86
C ILE A 13 -17.67 -24.98 -3.54
N VAL A 14 -16.71 -25.92 -3.66
CA VAL A 14 -15.73 -25.97 -4.76
C VAL A 14 -15.41 -27.45 -5.03
N THR A 15 -16.37 -28.19 -5.56
CA THR A 15 -16.17 -29.57 -6.02
C THR A 15 -16.73 -29.72 -7.42
N ASN A 16 -16.21 -28.98 -8.41
CA ASN A 16 -16.43 -29.28 -9.83
C ASN A 16 -15.53 -28.39 -10.69
N SER A 17 -14.27 -28.79 -10.83
CA SER A 17 -13.34 -28.60 -11.96
C SER A 17 -11.92 -29.03 -11.54
N PHE A 18 -11.79 -30.16 -10.82
CA PHE A 18 -10.51 -30.82 -10.72
C PHE A 18 -10.36 -31.70 -11.97
N PRO A 19 -9.17 -31.76 -12.60
CA PRO A 19 -8.91 -32.77 -13.61
C PRO A 19 -9.28 -34.14 -13.03
N SER A 20 -10.08 -34.88 -13.78
CA SER A 20 -10.63 -36.19 -13.44
C SER A 20 -9.53 -37.24 -13.39
N SER A 21 -8.70 -37.15 -12.34
CA SER A 21 -7.89 -38.17 -11.70
C SER A 21 -6.82 -37.44 -10.90
N PRO A 22 -6.93 -37.34 -9.56
CA PRO A 22 -5.71 -37.23 -8.79
C PRO A 22 -4.96 -38.53 -9.07
N ILE A 23 -3.90 -38.45 -9.88
CA ILE A 23 -2.81 -39.41 -9.80
C ILE A 23 -2.26 -39.21 -8.39
N PHE A 24 -2.91 -39.83 -7.39
CA PHE A 24 -2.33 -40.00 -6.09
C PHE A 24 -1.13 -40.91 -6.35
N PRO A 25 0.11 -40.41 -6.25
CA PRO A 25 1.23 -41.32 -6.31
C PRO A 25 1.00 -42.36 -5.21
N TYR A 26 1.13 -43.63 -5.57
CA TYR A 26 0.92 -44.75 -4.68
C TYR A 26 1.89 -44.61 -3.50
N TYR A 27 1.42 -44.05 -2.39
CA TYR A 27 2.27 -43.81 -1.22
C TYR A 27 2.41 -45.11 -0.45
N PRO A 28 3.63 -45.65 -0.30
CA PRO A 28 3.84 -46.86 0.48
C PRO A 28 3.40 -46.62 1.93
N SER A 29 2.46 -47.45 2.39
CA SER A 29 1.75 -47.34 3.68
C SER A 29 2.63 -47.50 4.93
N ASN A 30 3.93 -47.75 4.77
CA ASN A 30 4.87 -48.03 5.87
C ASN A 30 5.87 -46.91 6.20
N CYS A 31 5.72 -45.71 5.63
CA CYS A 31 6.71 -44.64 5.85
C CYS A 31 6.30 -43.65 6.96
N LYS A 32 6.41 -44.04 8.24
CA LYS A 32 6.19 -43.13 9.39
C LYS A 32 7.05 -41.86 9.33
N ARG A 33 8.23 -41.92 8.69
CA ARG A 33 9.18 -40.81 8.55
C ARG A 33 8.59 -39.65 7.72
N PHE A 34 7.83 -39.94 6.67
CA PHE A 34 7.27 -38.93 5.76
C PHE A 34 6.23 -38.02 6.44
N LYS A 35 5.46 -38.57 7.40
CA LYS A 35 4.44 -37.81 8.13
C LYS A 35 5.05 -36.72 9.02
N TYR A 36 6.20 -36.99 9.64
CA TYR A 36 6.87 -36.01 10.51
C TYR A 36 7.46 -34.84 9.72
N ASP A 37 8.12 -35.12 8.60
CA ASP A 37 8.72 -34.06 7.76
C ASP A 37 7.67 -33.10 7.23
N TYR A 38 6.50 -33.62 6.81
CA TYR A 38 5.38 -32.78 6.35
C TYR A 38 4.80 -31.88 7.45
N ILE A 39 4.60 -32.41 8.66
CA ILE A 39 4.10 -31.63 9.80
C ILE A 39 5.08 -30.51 10.16
N ASN A 40 6.38 -30.79 10.16
CA ASN A 40 7.41 -29.78 10.46
C ASN A 40 7.42 -28.64 9.44
N ILE A 41 7.20 -28.95 8.15
CA ILE A 41 7.14 -27.93 7.08
C ILE A 41 5.92 -27.02 7.28
N ILE A 42 4.74 -27.59 7.56
CA ILE A 42 3.52 -26.79 7.82
C ILE A 42 3.73 -25.87 9.02
N ILE A 43 4.17 -26.42 10.15
CA ILE A 43 4.38 -25.63 11.37
C ILE A 43 5.37 -24.50 11.12
N LYS A 44 6.46 -24.77 10.40
CA LYS A 44 7.45 -23.74 10.08
C LYS A 44 6.84 -22.58 9.27
N ASN A 45 6.04 -22.89 8.25
CA ASN A 45 5.42 -21.87 7.40
C ASN A 45 4.37 -21.04 8.15
N GLU A 46 3.53 -21.69 8.95
CA GLU A 46 2.52 -21.01 9.79
C GLU A 46 3.17 -20.08 10.81
N VAL A 47 4.20 -20.55 11.52
CA VAL A 47 4.96 -19.72 12.47
C VAL A 47 5.61 -18.53 11.78
N GLN A 48 6.20 -18.74 10.59
CA GLN A 48 6.81 -17.66 9.82
C GLN A 48 5.78 -16.62 9.38
N MET A 49 4.58 -17.03 8.96
CA MET A 49 3.49 -16.12 8.58
C MET A 49 3.02 -15.29 9.77
N VAL A 50 2.75 -15.93 10.92
CA VAL A 50 2.34 -15.22 12.15
C VAL A 50 3.41 -14.23 12.62
N LEU A 51 4.69 -14.61 12.57
CA LEU A 51 5.79 -13.70 12.91
C LEU A 51 5.84 -12.50 11.97
N PHE A 52 5.64 -12.71 10.66
CA PHE A 52 5.56 -11.63 9.70
C PHE A 52 4.40 -10.68 10.00
N GLU A 53 3.18 -11.19 10.20
CA GLU A 53 2.00 -10.37 10.51
C GLU A 53 2.20 -9.52 11.76
N LEU A 54 2.66 -10.16 12.85
CA LEU A 54 2.95 -9.47 14.10
C LEU A 54 4.02 -8.39 13.93
N SER A 55 5.04 -8.64 13.10
CA SER A 55 6.08 -7.66 12.84
C SER A 55 5.54 -6.43 12.10
N VAL A 56 4.69 -6.64 11.09
CA VAL A 56 4.10 -5.54 10.31
C VAL A 56 3.15 -4.71 11.17
N ILE A 57 2.31 -5.36 11.97
CA ILE A 57 1.38 -4.69 12.90
C ILE A 57 2.18 -3.88 13.93
N SER A 58 3.18 -4.52 14.56
CA SER A 58 3.99 -3.87 15.60
C SER A 58 4.76 -2.68 15.06
N LEU A 59 5.42 -2.83 13.91
CA LEU A 59 6.13 -1.73 13.24
C LEU A 59 5.18 -0.59 12.86
N SER A 60 4.01 -0.91 12.31
CA SER A 60 2.99 0.09 11.96
C SER A 60 2.52 0.88 13.17
N ILE A 61 2.24 0.21 14.30
CA ILE A 61 1.87 0.86 15.55
C ILE A 61 3.01 1.76 16.06
N ILE A 62 4.25 1.26 16.09
CA ILE A 62 5.42 2.02 16.55
C ILE A 62 5.61 3.29 15.71
N PHE A 63 5.60 3.17 14.38
CA PHE A 63 5.74 4.33 13.50
C PHE A 63 4.58 5.32 13.67
N LEU A 64 3.34 4.85 13.78
CA LEU A 64 2.20 5.73 14.02
C LEU A 64 2.30 6.47 15.36
N LEU A 65 2.76 5.81 16.42
CA LEU A 65 2.97 6.45 17.72
C LEU A 65 4.09 7.50 17.67
N ILE A 66 5.18 7.22 16.94
CA ILE A 66 6.27 8.18 16.73
C ILE A 66 5.74 9.38 15.93
N LEU A 67 5.05 9.15 14.81
CA LEU A 67 4.54 10.21 13.96
C LEU A 67 3.42 11.02 14.61
N LYS A 68 2.62 10.42 15.49
CA LYS A 68 1.57 11.13 16.26
C LYS A 68 2.15 12.21 17.16
N LYS A 69 3.41 12.07 17.61
CA LYS A 69 4.12 13.11 18.36
C LYS A 69 4.55 14.28 17.45
N LEU A 70 4.76 14.03 16.16
CA LEU A 70 5.18 15.04 15.18
C LEU A 70 4.00 15.76 14.53
N ASP A 71 2.90 15.03 14.27
CA ASP A 71 1.72 15.54 13.59
C ASP A 71 0.45 14.96 14.25
N LYS A 72 -0.40 15.84 14.78
CA LYS A 72 -1.65 15.45 15.45
C LYS A 72 -2.66 14.85 14.48
N ASP A 73 -2.61 15.23 13.20
CA ASP A 73 -3.53 14.76 12.17
C ASP A 73 -3.05 13.48 11.48
N ILE A 74 -1.96 12.85 11.96
CA ILE A 74 -1.37 11.69 11.30
C ILE A 74 -2.33 10.52 11.18
N LEU A 75 -3.21 10.31 12.16
CA LEU A 75 -4.18 9.20 12.13
C LEU A 75 -5.22 9.42 11.02
N ARG A 76 -5.61 10.67 10.76
CA ARG A 76 -6.50 11.01 9.64
C ARG A 76 -5.79 10.75 8.31
N LYS A 77 -4.54 11.20 8.17
CA LYS A 77 -3.71 10.96 6.97
C LYS A 77 -3.52 9.46 6.72
N PHE A 78 -3.21 8.72 7.77
CA PHE A 78 -3.10 7.27 7.72
C PHE A 78 -4.39 6.60 7.29
N GLY A 79 -5.53 6.99 7.85
CA GLY A 79 -6.84 6.47 7.41
C GLY A 79 -7.11 6.72 5.92
N ILE A 80 -6.81 7.93 5.43
CA ILE A 80 -6.97 8.27 4.00
C ILE A 80 -6.05 7.42 3.12
N VAL A 81 -4.78 7.28 3.48
CA VAL A 81 -3.81 6.46 2.75
C VAL A 81 -4.17 4.98 2.81
N PHE A 82 -4.59 4.48 3.97
CA PHE A 82 -5.02 3.09 4.14
C PHE A 82 -6.20 2.76 3.22
N ILE A 83 -7.22 3.62 3.17
CA ILE A 83 -8.35 3.47 2.24
C ILE A 83 -7.87 3.52 0.78
N ALA A 84 -6.94 4.43 0.46
CA ALA A 84 -6.39 4.54 -0.89
C ALA A 84 -5.67 3.26 -1.34
N VAL A 85 -4.80 2.70 -0.49
CA VAL A 85 -4.09 1.44 -0.75
C VAL A 85 -5.08 0.28 -0.84
N LEU A 86 -6.05 0.19 0.09
CA LEU A 86 -7.05 -0.85 0.09
C LEU A 86 -7.86 -0.88 -1.20
N LEU A 87 -8.36 0.28 -1.65
CA LEU A 87 -9.07 0.42 -2.90
C LEU A 87 -8.18 0.06 -4.10
N PHE A 88 -6.93 0.50 -4.08
CA PHE A 88 -5.98 0.19 -5.13
C PHE A 88 -5.70 -1.32 -5.24
N GLU A 89 -5.45 -2.01 -4.12
CA GLU A 89 -5.25 -3.47 -4.09
C GLU A 89 -6.50 -4.18 -4.61
N TYR A 90 -7.68 -3.72 -4.20
CA TYR A 90 -8.95 -4.24 -4.69
C TYR A 90 -9.10 -4.11 -6.22
N PHE A 91 -8.76 -2.95 -6.78
CA PHE A 91 -8.85 -2.72 -8.23
C PHE A 91 -7.78 -3.47 -9.03
N THR A 92 -6.53 -3.54 -8.55
CA THR A 92 -5.48 -4.25 -9.28
C THR A 92 -5.80 -5.72 -9.42
N GLN A 93 -6.35 -6.35 -8.40
CA GLN A 93 -6.76 -7.74 -8.50
C GLN A 93 -7.83 -7.96 -9.59
N ALA A 94 -8.80 -7.05 -9.68
CA ALA A 94 -9.83 -7.09 -10.73
C ALA A 94 -9.26 -6.87 -12.15
N LEU A 95 -8.15 -6.13 -12.28
CA LEU A 95 -7.47 -5.89 -13.56
C LEU A 95 -6.68 -7.10 -14.06
N TRP A 96 -6.10 -7.91 -13.17
CA TRP A 96 -5.31 -9.09 -13.55
C TRP A 96 -6.16 -10.30 -13.94
N LEU A 97 -7.41 -10.35 -13.50
CA LEU A 97 -8.30 -11.49 -13.66
C LEU A 97 -9.54 -11.11 -14.44
N ASN A 98 -9.47 -11.00 -15.77
CA ASN A 98 -10.69 -10.97 -16.59
C ASN A 98 -10.43 -11.39 -18.05
N VAL A 99 -10.53 -12.70 -18.34
CA VAL A 99 -10.58 -13.20 -19.73
C VAL A 99 -12.03 -13.59 -20.11
N ASN A 100 -12.97 -12.74 -19.71
CA ASN A 100 -14.43 -12.86 -19.85
C ASN A 100 -15.10 -13.62 -18.67
N LEU A 101 -15.92 -12.88 -17.90
CA LEU A 101 -17.11 -13.31 -17.12
C LEU A 101 -17.59 -14.75 -17.43
N GLU A 102 -18.15 -15.60 -16.57
CA GLU A 102 -18.62 -15.59 -15.18
C GLU A 102 -17.87 -16.74 -14.44
N ARG A 103 -17.41 -16.64 -13.19
CA ARG A 103 -18.22 -16.83 -11.97
C ARG A 103 -18.59 -15.47 -11.42
N TRP A 104 -19.87 -15.19 -11.60
CA TRP A 104 -20.47 -13.88 -11.81
C TRP A 104 -19.93 -12.79 -10.87
N ALA A 105 -19.01 -12.03 -11.47
CA ALA A 105 -18.67 -10.66 -11.11
C ALA A 105 -18.13 -10.45 -9.68
N TYR A 106 -17.28 -11.38 -9.25
CA TYR A 106 -16.40 -11.36 -8.07
C TYR A 106 -16.31 -10.06 -7.24
N LEU A 107 -16.51 -10.22 -5.92
CA LEU A 107 -16.33 -9.21 -4.86
C LEU A 107 -15.22 -9.61 -3.83
N TYR A 108 -14.20 -10.36 -4.33
CA TYR A 108 -12.83 -10.76 -3.89
C TYR A 108 -12.40 -11.15 -2.44
N LEU A 109 -11.50 -12.17 -2.38
CA LEU A 109 -11.06 -12.98 -1.21
C LEU A 109 -9.56 -12.89 -0.83
N ASP A 110 -8.70 -12.22 -1.61
CA ASP A 110 -7.22 -12.34 -1.49
C ASP A 110 -6.51 -11.00 -1.20
N VAL A 111 -7.24 -9.99 -0.71
CA VAL A 111 -6.62 -8.74 -0.25
C VAL A 111 -6.15 -8.93 1.19
N SER A 112 -4.83 -8.96 1.39
CA SER A 112 -4.24 -9.05 2.72
C SER A 112 -4.21 -7.67 3.38
N TRP A 113 -5.10 -7.45 4.34
CA TRP A 113 -5.13 -6.21 5.14
C TRP A 113 -3.80 -5.94 5.88
N ILE A 114 -3.00 -6.97 6.17
CA ILE A 114 -1.65 -6.82 6.75
C ILE A 114 -0.72 -6.13 5.76
N ILE A 115 -0.73 -6.55 4.49
CA ILE A 115 0.08 -5.92 3.44
C ILE A 115 -0.41 -4.50 3.16
N THR A 116 -1.73 -4.29 3.11
CA THR A 116 -2.34 -2.95 3.01
C THR A 116 -1.83 -2.04 4.14
N LEU A 117 -1.81 -2.53 5.37
CA LEU A 117 -1.32 -1.81 6.55
C LEU A 117 0.17 -1.46 6.39
N GLY A 118 0.99 -2.41 5.95
CA GLY A 118 2.42 -2.21 5.70
C GLY A 118 2.68 -1.09 4.67
N TRP A 119 2.00 -1.14 3.52
CA TRP A 119 2.11 -0.11 2.48
C TRP A 119 1.62 1.25 2.97
N ALA A 120 0.48 1.31 3.65
CA ALA A 120 -0.04 2.55 4.20
C ALA A 120 0.96 3.21 5.17
N THR A 121 1.58 2.40 6.04
CA THR A 121 2.64 2.85 6.96
C THR A 121 3.83 3.40 6.19
N ILE A 122 4.35 2.67 5.19
CA ILE A 122 5.51 3.11 4.38
C ILE A 122 5.22 4.46 3.71
N ILE A 123 4.04 4.62 3.12
CA ILE A 123 3.63 5.85 2.43
C ILE A 123 3.57 7.02 3.40
N VAL A 124 2.87 6.85 4.54
CA VAL A 124 2.70 7.92 5.54
C VAL A 124 4.02 8.32 6.19
N VAL A 125 4.87 7.35 6.51
CA VAL A 125 6.23 7.61 7.03
C VAL A 125 7.05 8.38 5.99
N SER A 126 7.02 7.97 4.73
CA SER A 126 7.75 8.65 3.65
C SER A 126 7.26 10.10 3.46
N MET A 127 5.95 10.31 3.49
CA MET A 127 5.35 11.65 3.43
C MET A 127 5.75 12.51 4.63
N ALA A 128 5.74 11.94 5.84
CA ALA A 128 6.12 12.66 7.06
C ALA A 128 7.60 13.06 7.05
N ILE A 129 8.50 12.15 6.66
CA ILE A 129 9.94 12.41 6.55
C ILE A 129 10.18 13.56 5.57
N ILE A 130 9.64 13.50 4.36
CA ILE A 130 9.88 14.55 3.36
C ILE A 130 9.27 15.89 3.78
N ASN A 131 8.09 15.90 4.44
CA ASN A 131 7.52 17.14 4.96
C ASN A 131 8.34 17.75 6.10
N LEU A 132 8.98 16.91 6.92
CA LEU A 132 9.83 17.36 8.02
C LEU A 132 11.16 17.93 7.50
N TYR A 133 11.84 17.24 6.58
CA TYR A 133 13.17 17.63 6.10
C TYR A 133 13.15 18.63 4.94
N PHE A 134 12.10 18.64 4.12
CA PHE A 134 11.99 19.50 2.93
C PHE A 134 10.74 20.40 2.91
N PRO A 135 10.42 21.16 3.98
CA PRO A 135 9.20 21.95 4.07
C PRO A 135 9.15 23.13 3.07
N ARG A 136 10.31 23.58 2.56
CA ARG A 136 10.41 24.70 1.61
C ARG A 136 10.19 24.30 0.15
N TYR A 137 10.14 23.00 -0.14
CA TYR A 137 10.07 22.52 -1.51
C TYR A 137 8.65 22.70 -2.06
N SER A 138 8.55 22.91 -3.36
CA SER A 138 7.25 22.97 -4.03
C SER A 138 6.53 21.63 -3.92
N GLU A 139 5.20 21.65 -3.95
CA GLU A 139 4.39 20.43 -3.83
C GLU A 139 4.77 19.37 -4.87
N ARG A 140 5.04 19.80 -6.11
CA ARG A 140 5.49 18.91 -7.20
C ARG A 140 6.81 18.21 -6.87
N SER A 141 7.77 18.95 -6.29
CA SER A 141 9.08 18.39 -5.92
C SER A 141 8.95 17.42 -4.76
N ARG A 142 8.12 17.75 -3.76
CA ARG A 142 7.83 16.85 -2.64
C ARG A 142 7.15 15.57 -3.12
N PHE A 143 6.21 15.67 -4.06
CA PHE A 143 5.57 14.51 -4.67
C PHE A 143 6.56 13.54 -5.32
N LEU A 144 7.50 14.06 -6.12
CA LEU A 144 8.56 13.23 -6.70
C LEU A 144 9.47 12.62 -5.64
N LEU A 145 9.80 13.36 -4.58
CA LEU A 145 10.59 12.83 -3.47
C LEU A 145 9.86 11.73 -2.70
N TYR A 146 8.54 11.86 -2.48
CA TYR A 146 7.73 10.78 -1.90
C TYR A 146 7.85 9.52 -2.75
N LEU A 147 7.69 9.64 -4.08
CA LEU A 147 7.78 8.51 -5.00
C LEU A 147 9.14 7.82 -4.97
N ILE A 148 10.23 8.59 -4.98
CA ILE A 148 11.60 8.03 -4.94
C ILE A 148 11.80 7.23 -3.64
N ILE A 149 11.46 7.81 -2.49
CA ILE A 149 11.63 7.13 -1.19
C ILE A 149 10.75 5.88 -1.11
N ILE A 150 9.47 5.99 -1.47
CA ILE A 150 8.54 4.85 -1.45
C ILE A 150 9.00 3.75 -2.40
N THR A 151 9.56 4.09 -3.56
CA THR A 151 10.07 3.10 -4.51
C THR A 151 11.24 2.33 -3.92
N ILE A 152 12.23 3.02 -3.33
CA ILE A 152 13.39 2.37 -2.72
C ILE A 152 12.96 1.46 -1.57
N ILE A 153 12.14 1.96 -0.64
CA ILE A 153 11.68 1.17 0.51
C ILE A 153 10.76 0.02 0.05
N GLY A 154 9.87 0.29 -0.89
CA GLY A 154 8.93 -0.67 -1.44
C GLY A 154 9.62 -1.83 -2.15
N LEU A 155 10.72 -1.60 -2.86
CA LEU A 155 11.51 -2.67 -3.49
C LEU A 155 12.14 -3.61 -2.45
N VAL A 156 12.68 -3.04 -1.38
CA VAL A 156 13.26 -3.83 -0.28
C VAL A 156 12.17 -4.64 0.41
N ALA A 157 11.02 -4.01 0.70
CA ALA A 157 9.88 -4.68 1.30
C ALA A 157 9.38 -5.83 0.41
N GLU A 158 9.23 -5.59 -0.90
CA GLU A 158 8.81 -6.60 -1.86
C GLU A 158 9.79 -7.77 -1.90
N ALA A 159 11.09 -7.50 -1.96
CA ALA A 159 12.12 -8.53 -1.93
C ALA A 159 12.03 -9.40 -0.69
N VAL A 160 11.82 -8.80 0.49
CA VAL A 160 11.64 -9.55 1.74
C VAL A 160 10.40 -10.46 1.65
N VAL A 161 9.25 -9.93 1.23
CA VAL A 161 8.00 -10.69 1.21
C VAL A 161 8.03 -11.82 0.16
N VAL A 162 8.65 -11.60 -1.00
CA VAL A 162 8.85 -12.62 -2.04
C VAL A 162 9.82 -13.70 -1.57
N ASN A 163 10.94 -13.33 -0.95
CA ASN A 163 11.94 -14.30 -0.46
C ASN A 163 11.42 -15.15 0.70
N LEU A 164 10.49 -14.60 1.50
CA LEU A 164 9.79 -15.34 2.55
C LEU A 164 8.71 -16.29 1.98
N GLY A 165 8.42 -16.23 0.68
CA GLY A 165 7.37 -17.02 0.05
C GLY A 165 5.95 -16.57 0.42
N ILE A 166 5.80 -15.41 1.07
CA ILE A 166 4.53 -14.85 1.51
C ILE A 166 3.76 -14.28 0.31
N ARG A 167 4.47 -13.69 -0.64
CA ARG A 167 3.90 -13.16 -1.88
C ARG A 167 4.46 -13.90 -3.08
N GLN A 168 3.57 -14.27 -4.00
CA GLN A 168 3.93 -14.84 -5.29
C GLN A 168 3.24 -14.05 -6.40
N TYR A 169 3.97 -13.81 -7.49
CA TYR A 169 3.37 -13.26 -8.70
C TYR A 169 2.45 -14.29 -9.34
N SER A 170 1.32 -13.82 -9.89
CA SER A 170 0.40 -14.66 -10.65
C SER A 170 1.11 -15.24 -11.88
N SER A 171 0.60 -16.36 -12.40
CA SER A 171 1.13 -16.95 -13.65
C SER A 171 1.09 -15.94 -14.80
N ALA A 172 -0.03 -15.21 -14.95
CA ALA A 172 -0.18 -14.18 -15.98
C ALA A 172 0.89 -13.09 -15.91
N VAL A 173 1.29 -12.67 -14.70
CA VAL A 173 2.40 -11.73 -14.54
C VAL A 173 3.71 -12.40 -14.92
N LYS A 174 3.97 -13.63 -14.44
CA LYS A 174 5.21 -14.37 -14.73
C LYS A 174 5.44 -14.57 -16.23
N ASP A 175 4.39 -14.82 -17.00
CA ASP A 175 4.45 -15.08 -18.44
C ASP A 175 4.87 -13.86 -19.26
N VAL A 176 4.70 -12.64 -18.71
CA VAL A 176 5.08 -11.38 -19.40
C VAL A 176 6.41 -10.79 -18.89
N LEU A 177 7.04 -11.40 -17.90
CA LEU A 177 8.34 -10.93 -17.38
C LEU A 177 9.46 -11.25 -18.38
N ILE A 178 10.43 -10.35 -18.45
CA ILE A 178 11.65 -10.51 -19.28
C ILE A 178 12.56 -11.60 -18.69
N GLY A 179 12.36 -11.96 -17.42
CA GLY A 179 13.08 -13.04 -16.73
C GLY A 179 14.31 -12.59 -15.94
N TYR A 180 14.62 -11.29 -15.90
CA TYR A 180 15.68 -10.75 -15.05
C TYR A 180 15.16 -10.46 -13.64
N ASN A 181 15.80 -11.08 -12.65
CA ASN A 181 15.48 -10.87 -11.24
C ASN A 181 16.54 -9.99 -10.57
N ILE A 182 16.09 -9.08 -9.72
CA ILE A 182 16.86 -8.24 -8.80
C ILE A 182 16.58 -8.67 -7.35
N LEU A 183 17.50 -8.34 -6.44
CA LEU A 183 17.33 -8.47 -4.97
C LEU A 183 16.72 -9.80 -4.48
N GLY A 184 17.24 -10.92 -4.96
CA GLY A 184 16.88 -12.26 -4.42
C GLY A 184 15.69 -12.95 -5.08
N GLY A 185 15.08 -12.36 -6.12
CA GLY A 185 13.99 -13.03 -6.85
C GLY A 185 12.87 -12.12 -7.32
N VAL A 186 13.01 -10.80 -7.13
CA VAL A 186 12.03 -9.81 -7.57
C VAL A 186 12.28 -9.47 -9.04
N PRO A 187 11.28 -9.53 -9.92
CA PRO A 187 11.45 -9.15 -11.33
C PRO A 187 11.84 -7.67 -11.47
N ILE A 188 12.70 -7.35 -12.43
CA ILE A 188 13.15 -5.95 -12.64
C ILE A 188 12.00 -4.99 -12.97
N GLU A 189 10.92 -5.50 -13.56
CA GLU A 189 9.70 -4.78 -13.92
C GLU A 189 9.02 -4.15 -12.69
N VAL A 190 9.28 -4.68 -11.49
CA VAL A 190 8.80 -4.08 -10.23
C VAL A 190 9.33 -2.66 -10.02
N LEU A 191 10.51 -2.32 -10.56
CA LEU A 191 11.04 -0.95 -10.58
C LEU A 191 10.12 0.04 -11.30
N TYR A 192 9.37 -0.44 -12.29
CA TYR A 192 8.39 0.35 -13.03
C TYR A 192 7.03 0.33 -12.34
N TYR A 193 6.56 -0.83 -11.89
CA TYR A 193 5.23 -0.97 -11.31
C TYR A 193 5.05 -0.18 -10.00
N ILE A 194 6.01 -0.25 -9.08
CA ILE A 194 5.90 0.44 -7.79
C ILE A 194 5.68 1.95 -7.96
N PRO A 195 6.53 2.72 -8.66
CA PRO A 195 6.33 4.16 -8.75
C PRO A 195 5.04 4.55 -9.49
N VAL A 196 4.62 3.80 -10.51
CA VAL A 196 3.38 4.08 -11.24
C VAL A 196 2.16 3.91 -10.34
N PHE A 197 2.09 2.80 -9.61
CA PHE A 197 0.99 2.52 -8.70
C PHE A 197 0.99 3.45 -7.48
N MET A 198 2.17 3.72 -6.92
CA MET A 198 2.30 4.64 -5.80
C MET A 198 1.96 6.08 -6.19
N ALA A 199 2.18 6.48 -7.44
CA ALA A 199 1.75 7.80 -7.92
C ALA A 199 0.22 7.93 -7.86
N LEU A 200 -0.52 6.89 -8.27
CA LEU A 200 -1.97 6.87 -8.21
C LEU A 200 -2.49 6.94 -6.77
N VAL A 201 -1.94 6.09 -5.88
CA VAL A 201 -2.29 6.10 -4.45
C VAL A 201 -1.99 7.45 -3.81
N LEU A 202 -0.78 8.00 -4.02
CA LEU A 202 -0.40 9.31 -3.49
C LEU A 202 -1.29 10.44 -4.01
N SER A 203 -1.60 10.46 -5.31
CA SER A 203 -2.47 11.47 -5.89
C SER A 203 -3.87 11.42 -5.28
N PHE A 204 -4.43 10.22 -5.11
CA PHE A 204 -5.71 10.03 -4.44
C PHE A 204 -5.66 10.52 -2.98
N SER A 205 -4.65 10.10 -2.22
CA SER A 205 -4.51 10.49 -0.82
C SER A 205 -4.35 12.01 -0.67
N ARG A 206 -3.51 12.65 -1.51
CA ARG A 206 -3.33 14.11 -1.48
C ARG A 206 -4.60 14.86 -1.85
N TYR A 207 -5.38 14.39 -2.82
CA TYR A 207 -6.66 14.99 -3.17
C TYR A 207 -7.63 15.01 -1.97
N TRP A 208 -7.76 13.89 -1.26
CA TRP A 208 -8.65 13.79 -0.11
C TRP A 208 -8.10 14.52 1.13
N GLU A 209 -6.80 14.55 1.33
CA GLU A 209 -6.18 15.38 2.36
C GLU A 209 -6.47 16.88 2.16
N ILE A 210 -6.46 17.35 0.91
CA ILE A 210 -6.82 18.74 0.57
C ILE A 210 -8.33 18.97 0.76
N SER A 211 -9.15 17.97 0.45
CA SER A 211 -10.61 18.08 0.52
C SER A 211 -11.13 18.04 1.97
N PHE A 212 -10.52 17.24 2.83
CA PHE A 212 -10.88 17.12 4.25
C PHE A 212 -10.03 18.00 5.17
N GLY A 213 -8.91 18.51 4.68
CA GLY A 213 -8.05 19.44 5.41
C GLY A 213 -8.69 20.82 5.45
N GLU A 214 -8.82 21.39 6.65
CA GLU A 214 -9.13 22.81 6.79
C GLU A 214 -8.13 23.65 5.96
N PRO A 215 -8.58 24.75 5.34
CA PRO A 215 -7.76 25.53 4.44
C PRO A 215 -6.44 25.92 5.11
N ASP A 216 -5.36 25.39 4.53
CA ASP A 216 -3.99 25.50 5.00
C ASP A 216 -3.66 26.95 5.39
N LYS A 217 -3.51 27.23 6.70
CA LYS A 217 -3.25 28.57 7.26
C LYS A 217 -1.95 29.19 6.72
N SER A 218 -1.06 28.38 6.12
CA SER A 218 0.13 28.86 5.41
C SER A 218 -0.22 29.65 4.14
N THR A 219 -1.35 29.36 3.51
CA THR A 219 -1.84 30.10 2.33
C THR A 219 -2.47 31.42 2.71
N SER A 220 -3.11 31.51 3.88
CA SER A 220 -3.71 32.76 4.36
C SER A 220 -2.63 33.80 4.70
N THR A 221 -1.56 33.40 5.40
CA THR A 221 -0.44 34.31 5.73
C THR A 221 0.29 34.83 4.49
N LYS A 222 0.46 34.01 3.44
CA LYS A 222 1.09 34.45 2.18
C LYS A 222 0.19 35.39 1.36
N LYS A 223 -1.13 35.16 1.34
CA LYS A 223 -2.11 36.07 0.72
C LYS A 223 -2.25 37.38 1.50
N GLU A 224 -2.22 37.33 2.83
CA GLU A 224 -2.22 38.50 3.71
C GLU A 224 -1.00 39.38 3.43
N GLY A 225 0.20 38.79 3.45
CA GLY A 225 1.46 39.52 3.17
C GLY A 225 1.49 40.15 1.77
N SER A 226 0.98 39.45 0.75
CA SER A 226 0.90 40.01 -0.61
C SER A 226 -0.14 41.15 -0.72
N ARG A 227 -1.28 41.06 -0.04
CA ARG A 227 -2.28 42.14 0.02
C ARG A 227 -1.74 43.36 0.75
N VAL A 228 -1.08 43.18 1.89
CA VAL A 228 -0.45 44.28 2.65
C VAL A 228 0.61 44.98 1.80
N ASN A 229 1.46 44.24 1.08
CA ASN A 229 2.45 44.83 0.19
C ASN A 229 1.84 45.58 -1.01
N LYS A 230 0.76 45.07 -1.61
CA LYS A 230 0.03 45.76 -2.68
C LYS A 230 -0.62 47.06 -2.18
N LEU A 231 -1.22 47.03 -0.99
CA LEU A 231 -1.84 48.22 -0.37
C LEU A 231 -0.78 49.28 0.00
N ALA A 232 0.37 48.85 0.52
CA ALA A 232 1.50 49.73 0.80
C ALA A 232 1.98 50.42 -0.49
N LYS A 233 2.25 49.67 -1.57
CA LYS A 233 2.64 50.25 -2.87
C LYS A 233 1.60 51.23 -3.43
N LYS A 234 0.30 50.92 -3.30
CA LYS A 234 -0.78 51.79 -3.79
C LYS A 234 -0.84 53.12 -3.02
N LYS A 235 -0.61 53.10 -1.70
CA LYS A 235 -0.51 54.33 -0.88
C LYS A 235 0.70 55.19 -1.28
N THR A 236 1.85 54.58 -1.55
CA THR A 236 3.06 55.30 -1.98
C THR A 236 2.89 55.93 -3.36
N ALA A 237 2.26 55.22 -4.30
CA ALA A 237 1.97 55.75 -5.64
C ALA A 237 1.03 56.96 -5.59
N LYS A 238 -0.03 56.93 -4.76
CA LYS A 238 -1.00 58.03 -4.63
C LYS A 238 -0.42 59.30 -3.99
N ARG A 239 0.68 59.20 -3.21
CA ARG A 239 1.37 60.38 -2.65
C ARG A 239 2.26 61.10 -3.69
N ARG A 240 2.72 60.42 -4.74
CA ARG A 240 3.57 61.03 -5.77
C ARG A 240 2.82 61.88 -6.79
N THR A 241 1.52 61.62 -7.01
CA THR A 241 0.70 62.37 -7.97
C THR A 241 0.04 63.63 -7.40
N LYS A 242 0.28 63.96 -6.12
CA LYS A 242 -0.27 65.15 -5.44
C LYS A 242 0.76 66.27 -5.18
N LYS A 243 2.00 66.09 -5.65
CA LYS A 243 3.02 67.14 -5.69
C LYS A 243 3.12 67.64 -7.12
#